data_AF-A0A8H6KNP6-F1
#
_entry.id   AF-A0A8H6KNP6-F1
#
_cell.length_a   1.000
_cell.length_b   1.000
_cell.length_c   1.000
_cell.angle_alpha   90.00
_cell.angle_beta   90.00
_cell.angle_gamma   90.00
#
_symmetry.space_group_name_H-M   'P 1'
#
loop_
_entity.id
_entity.type
_entity.pdbx_description
1 polymer ?
#
loop_
_entity_poly.entity_id
_entity_poly.type
_entity_poly.pdbx_seq_one_letter_code
_entity_poly.pdbx_strand_id
1 'polypeptide(L)'
;MWCSSLRKRPEWAPAVRVLPDVVPRIKEGKLNSHDIALPTGQHNGHKPRILRLLLLSQNDLGTRVTEERLDHLYSLQGGQDVAAIVLLSRSGEGKDPMEAFMKLQIELLGKQMGINLVPLLTAAGLPDTLAALRPSLPSLPAVQQPATPGSLLRHMVSGKPLLEDQANLLSELGRTPSEVAALAETEEGRRRMLGLLGEADGKRVLDFLARDSLVLLT
;
A
#
# COMPACT_ATOMS: atom_id res chain seq x y z
N MET A 1 0.83 -2.72 -17.49
CA MET A 1 -0.20 -1.70 -17.82
C MET A 1 0.19 -0.41 -17.13
N TRP A 2 -0.18 0.75 -17.64
CA TRP A 2 -0.03 2.03 -16.95
C TRP A 2 -1.34 2.80 -16.92
N CYS A 3 -1.54 3.63 -15.90
CA CYS A 3 -2.82 4.29 -15.64
C CYS A 3 -3.02 5.52 -16.52
N SER A 4 -4.17 5.60 -17.19
CA SER A 4 -4.59 6.75 -18.01
C SER A 4 -4.63 8.08 -17.24
N SER A 5 -4.77 8.05 -15.90
CA SER A 5 -4.68 9.25 -15.07
C SER A 5 -3.31 9.95 -15.16
N LEU A 6 -2.24 9.24 -15.53
CA LEU A 6 -0.92 9.83 -15.74
C LEU A 6 -0.92 10.90 -16.83
N ARG A 7 -1.83 10.84 -17.81
CA ARG A 7 -1.99 11.88 -18.84
C ARG A 7 -2.41 13.24 -18.26
N LYS A 8 -3.04 13.25 -17.09
CA LYS A 8 -3.51 14.46 -16.40
C LYS A 8 -2.44 15.08 -15.51
N ARG A 9 -1.27 14.43 -15.35
CA ARG A 9 -0.20 14.85 -14.45
C ARG A 9 0.94 15.45 -15.28
N PRO A 10 1.06 16.79 -15.34
CA PRO A 10 1.99 17.45 -16.25
C PRO A 10 3.45 17.08 -16.00
N GLU A 11 3.82 16.79 -14.75
CA GLU A 11 5.17 16.39 -14.36
C GLU A 11 5.59 15.07 -15.02
N TRP A 12 4.61 14.21 -15.34
CA TRP A 12 4.81 12.90 -15.95
C TRP A 12 4.59 12.90 -17.47
N ALA A 13 4.26 14.05 -18.07
CA ALA A 13 4.03 14.13 -19.52
C ALA A 13 5.19 13.60 -20.37
N PRO A 14 6.49 13.83 -20.04
CA PRO A 14 7.60 13.22 -20.77
C PRO A 14 7.60 11.69 -20.69
N ALA A 15 7.30 11.13 -19.51
CA ALA A 15 7.23 9.68 -19.30
C ALA A 15 6.10 9.04 -20.12
N VAL A 16 4.92 9.66 -20.10
CA VAL A 16 3.73 9.18 -20.82
C VAL A 16 3.96 9.04 -22.33
N ARG A 17 4.84 9.87 -22.91
CA ARG A 17 5.18 9.80 -24.34
C ARG A 17 5.99 8.56 -24.70
N VAL A 18 6.80 8.05 -23.76
CA VAL A 18 7.76 6.94 -24.00
C VAL A 18 7.33 5.63 -23.35
N LEU A 19 6.41 5.66 -22.38
CA LEU A 19 5.85 4.46 -21.73
C LEU A 19 5.29 3.39 -22.69
N PRO A 20 4.63 3.73 -23.82
CA PRO A 20 4.15 2.75 -24.78
C PRO A 20 5.25 1.89 -25.43
N ASP A 21 6.48 2.39 -25.44
CA ASP A 21 7.64 1.77 -26.08
C ASP A 21 8.51 0.96 -25.09
N VAL A 22 8.17 1.00 -23.80
CA VAL A 22 8.86 0.22 -22.75
C VAL A 22 8.70 -1.28 -23.00
N VAL A 23 9.77 -2.05 -22.79
CA VAL A 23 9.77 -3.52 -22.88
C VAL A 23 9.73 -4.13 -21.46
N PRO A 24 8.76 -5.00 -21.14
CA PRO A 24 7.72 -5.54 -22.01
C PRO A 24 6.63 -4.50 -22.25
N ARG A 25 6.01 -4.52 -23.44
CA ARG A 25 5.02 -3.53 -23.84
C ARG A 25 3.88 -3.44 -22.83
N ILE A 26 3.82 -2.33 -22.10
CA ILE A 26 2.75 -2.04 -21.14
C ILE A 26 1.68 -1.17 -21.80
N LYS A 27 0.46 -1.71 -21.88
CA LYS A 27 -0.70 -0.98 -22.42
C LYS A 27 -1.19 0.07 -21.43
N GLU A 28 -1.80 1.13 -21.94
CA GLU A 28 -2.58 2.08 -21.13
C GLU A 28 -3.89 1.43 -20.66
N GLY A 29 -4.36 1.77 -19.47
CA GLY A 29 -5.64 1.33 -18.95
C GLY A 29 -6.09 2.13 -17.72
N LYS A 30 -7.18 1.69 -17.09
CA LYS A 30 -7.65 2.25 -15.82
C LYS A 30 -7.13 1.37 -14.68
N LEU A 31 -6.26 1.92 -13.85
CA LEU A 31 -5.76 1.27 -12.64
C LEU A 31 -6.28 2.04 -11.43
N ASN A 32 -6.92 1.33 -10.49
CA ASN A 32 -7.59 1.97 -9.36
C ASN A 32 -6.66 2.23 -8.17
N SER A 33 -5.57 1.47 -8.05
CA SER A 33 -4.72 1.48 -6.85
C SER A 33 -3.28 1.91 -7.06
N HIS A 34 -2.78 1.88 -8.31
CA HIS A 34 -1.38 2.14 -8.63
C HIS A 34 -1.27 2.74 -10.04
N ASP A 35 -0.11 3.31 -10.35
CA ASP A 35 0.13 4.02 -11.61
C ASP A 35 0.70 3.10 -12.71
N ILE A 36 1.55 2.12 -12.34
CA ILE A 36 2.11 1.13 -13.29
C ILE A 36 2.04 -0.28 -12.70
N ALA A 37 1.50 -1.22 -13.47
CA ALA A 37 1.61 -2.66 -13.27
C ALA A 37 2.71 -3.20 -14.18
N LEU A 38 3.88 -3.50 -13.62
CA LEU A 38 5.04 -4.01 -14.34
C LEU A 38 5.18 -5.54 -14.15
N PRO A 39 5.08 -6.35 -15.23
CA PRO A 39 5.30 -7.79 -15.13
C PRO A 39 6.77 -8.14 -14.86
N THR A 40 7.03 -8.82 -13.75
CA THR A 40 8.37 -9.30 -13.36
C THR A 40 8.52 -10.77 -13.74
N GLY A 41 9.27 -11.05 -14.81
CA GLY A 41 9.64 -12.41 -15.26
C GLY A 41 8.56 -13.28 -15.94
N GLN A 42 9.04 -14.33 -16.63
CA GLN A 42 8.36 -15.51 -17.21
C GLN A 42 9.12 -16.75 -16.68
N HIS A 43 8.65 -18.00 -16.57
CA HIS A 43 7.34 -18.65 -16.58
C HIS A 43 7.63 -20.15 -16.31
N ASN A 44 7.28 -20.69 -15.14
CA ASN A 44 7.18 -22.14 -14.89
C ASN A 44 5.70 -22.51 -14.63
N GLY A 45 4.82 -22.23 -15.60
CA GLY A 45 3.39 -22.59 -15.53
C GLY A 45 2.51 -21.74 -14.61
N HIS A 46 3.09 -20.75 -13.91
CA HIS A 46 2.37 -19.86 -12.99
C HIS A 46 2.17 -18.46 -13.59
N LYS A 47 1.07 -17.78 -13.20
CA LYS A 47 0.79 -16.39 -13.61
C LYS A 47 2.00 -15.48 -13.31
N PRO A 48 2.37 -14.56 -14.22
CA PRO A 48 3.49 -13.65 -13.99
C PRO A 48 3.19 -12.74 -12.80
N ARG A 49 4.21 -12.51 -11.97
CA ARG A 49 4.11 -11.54 -10.88
C ARG A 49 4.05 -10.12 -11.41
N ILE A 50 3.35 -9.27 -10.66
CA ILE A 50 3.09 -7.90 -11.03
C ILE A 50 3.63 -6.99 -9.94
N LEU A 51 4.71 -6.28 -10.26
CA LEU A 51 5.16 -5.15 -9.46
C LEU A 51 4.20 -3.97 -9.67
N ARG A 52 3.61 -3.48 -8.59
CA ARG A 52 2.72 -2.32 -8.58
C ARG A 52 3.49 -1.09 -8.14
N LEU A 53 3.47 -0.07 -8.99
CA LEU A 53 4.25 1.14 -8.79
C LEU A 53 3.32 2.33 -8.62
N LEU A 54 3.56 3.13 -7.58
CA LEU A 54 3.09 4.51 -7.52
C LEU A 54 4.15 5.43 -8.12
N LEU A 55 3.71 6.41 -8.88
CA LEU A 55 4.54 7.49 -9.38
C LEU A 55 4.21 8.73 -8.58
N LEU A 56 5.19 9.35 -7.92
CA LEU A 56 5.02 10.53 -7.07
C LEU A 56 5.89 11.68 -7.58
N SER A 57 5.32 12.86 -7.73
CA SER A 57 6.04 14.11 -7.96
C SER A 57 6.17 14.88 -6.65
N GLN A 58 6.96 15.96 -6.63
CA GLN A 58 7.05 16.83 -5.46
C GLN A 58 5.69 17.35 -4.98
N ASN A 59 4.77 17.65 -5.91
CA ASN A 59 3.43 18.16 -5.61
C ASN A 59 2.56 17.12 -4.88
N ASP A 60 2.91 15.84 -4.98
CA ASP A 60 2.19 14.75 -4.33
C ASP A 60 2.67 14.54 -2.88
N LEU A 61 3.91 14.93 -2.55
CA LEU A 61 4.55 14.60 -1.27
C LEU A 61 3.95 15.37 -0.09
N GLY A 62 3.75 14.69 1.03
CA GLY A 62 3.17 15.27 2.25
C GLY A 62 1.68 15.59 2.15
N THR A 63 1.00 15.14 1.08
CA THR A 63 -0.45 15.25 0.96
C THR A 63 -1.13 14.02 1.55
N ARG A 64 -2.29 14.25 2.19
CA ARG A 64 -3.12 13.15 2.73
C ARG A 64 -3.54 12.14 1.66
N VAL A 65 -3.80 12.61 0.43
CA VAL A 65 -4.15 11.75 -0.70
C VAL A 65 -3.01 10.77 -1.01
N THR A 66 -1.76 11.22 -0.98
CA THR A 66 -0.60 10.35 -1.21
C THR A 66 -0.41 9.35 -0.06
N GLU A 67 -0.62 9.78 1.19
CA GLU A 67 -0.60 8.86 2.32
C GLU A 67 -1.64 7.74 2.17
N GLU A 68 -2.90 8.08 1.87
CA GLU A 68 -3.97 7.10 1.64
C GLU A 68 -3.64 6.16 0.46
N ARG A 69 -3.01 6.68 -0.60
CA ARG A 69 -2.56 5.85 -1.73
C ARG A 69 -1.43 4.90 -1.35
N LEU A 70 -0.48 5.33 -0.52
CA LEU A 70 0.62 4.50 -0.03
C LEU A 70 0.11 3.39 0.90
N ASP A 71 -0.79 3.75 1.83
CA ASP A 71 -1.44 2.80 2.74
C ASP A 71 -2.22 1.74 1.96
N HIS A 72 -3.03 2.17 0.98
CA HIS A 72 -3.78 1.27 0.12
C HIS A 72 -2.86 0.41 -0.76
N LEU A 73 -1.78 0.98 -1.32
CA LEU A 73 -0.81 0.19 -2.09
C LEU A 73 -0.20 -0.92 -1.23
N TYR A 74 0.22 -0.59 0.00
CA TYR A 74 0.79 -1.54 0.94
C TYR A 74 -0.20 -2.65 1.31
N SER A 75 -1.49 -2.33 1.48
CA SER A 75 -2.50 -3.32 1.89
C SER A 75 -2.83 -4.37 0.81
N LEU A 76 -2.57 -4.11 -0.48
CA LEU A 76 -2.97 -5.02 -1.57
C LEU A 76 -2.34 -6.43 -1.48
N GLN A 77 -1.08 -6.51 -1.05
CA GLN A 77 -0.34 -7.77 -0.89
C GLN A 77 0.59 -7.75 0.32
N GLY A 78 0.20 -7.02 1.38
CA GLY A 78 1.02 -6.87 2.60
C GLY A 78 2.40 -6.27 2.33
N GLY A 79 2.49 -5.35 1.37
CA GLY A 79 3.74 -4.72 0.93
C GLY A 79 4.60 -5.57 -0.02
N GLN A 80 4.16 -6.76 -0.43
CA GLN A 80 4.86 -7.52 -1.46
C GLN A 80 4.60 -6.96 -2.86
N ASP A 81 5.64 -6.99 -3.70
CA ASP A 81 5.58 -6.55 -5.11
C ASP A 81 5.02 -5.12 -5.26
N VAL A 82 5.36 -4.22 -4.34
CA VAL A 82 5.02 -2.78 -4.42
C VAL A 82 6.26 -1.89 -4.28
N ALA A 83 6.26 -0.77 -5.00
CA ALA A 83 7.25 0.28 -4.82
C ALA A 83 6.66 1.65 -5.22
N ALA A 84 7.35 2.72 -4.86
CA ALA A 84 7.02 4.06 -5.34
C ALA A 84 8.24 4.69 -6.00
N ILE A 85 8.04 5.29 -7.17
CA ILE A 85 9.05 6.05 -7.90
C ILE A 85 8.79 7.53 -7.65
N VAL A 86 9.79 8.24 -7.12
CA VAL A 86 9.66 9.65 -6.74
C VAL A 86 10.47 10.51 -7.70
N LEU A 87 9.80 11.40 -8.43
CA LEU A 87 10.42 12.33 -9.36
C LEU A 87 11.07 13.50 -8.59
N LEU A 88 12.39 13.55 -8.64
CA LEU A 88 13.26 14.54 -7.99
C LEU A 88 13.52 15.77 -8.86
N SER A 89 12.63 16.10 -9.80
CA SER A 89 12.78 17.30 -10.62
C SER A 89 12.44 18.54 -9.80
N ARG A 90 13.34 19.53 -9.78
CA ARG A 90 13.02 20.87 -9.24
C ARG A 90 11.90 21.50 -10.05
N SER A 91 10.76 21.74 -9.42
CA SER A 91 9.67 22.52 -9.97
C SER A 91 9.59 23.86 -9.23
N GLY A 92 10.30 24.88 -9.72
CA GLY A 92 10.25 26.24 -9.17
C GLY A 92 11.06 26.48 -7.89
N GLU A 93 10.71 27.53 -7.14
CA GLU A 93 11.32 27.93 -5.85
C GLU A 93 10.82 27.10 -4.64
N GLY A 94 10.58 25.80 -4.86
CA GLY A 94 10.08 24.89 -3.84
C GLY A 94 11.16 24.31 -2.92
N LYS A 95 10.70 23.56 -1.90
CA LYS A 95 11.54 22.73 -1.01
C LYS A 95 12.45 21.79 -1.81
N ASP A 96 13.60 21.45 -1.25
CA ASP A 96 14.55 20.54 -1.89
C ASP A 96 13.88 19.17 -2.20
N PRO A 97 13.87 18.71 -3.46
CA PRO A 97 13.35 17.38 -3.82
C PRO A 97 13.88 16.26 -2.94
N MET A 98 15.18 16.35 -2.61
CA MET A 98 15.86 15.32 -1.85
C MET A 98 15.42 15.35 -0.39
N GLU A 99 15.24 16.54 0.19
CA GLU A 99 14.71 16.69 1.55
C GLU A 99 13.31 16.07 1.66
N ALA A 100 12.42 16.38 0.70
CA ALA A 100 11.06 15.83 0.69
C ALA A 100 11.06 14.29 0.51
N PHE A 101 11.94 13.77 -0.33
CA PHE A 101 12.15 12.33 -0.51
C PHE A 101 12.64 11.65 0.78
N MET A 102 13.65 12.21 1.44
CA MET A 102 14.20 11.68 2.70
C MET A 102 13.16 11.73 3.83
N LYS A 103 12.35 12.80 3.89
CA LYS A 103 11.24 12.89 4.84
C LYS A 103 10.23 11.76 4.66
N LEU A 104 9.84 11.47 3.41
CA LEU A 104 8.96 10.35 3.10
C LEU A 104 9.59 9.00 3.49
N GLN A 105 10.89 8.80 3.24
CA GLN A 105 11.59 7.58 3.69
C GLN A 105 11.51 7.39 5.21
N ILE A 106 11.76 8.45 5.98
CA ILE A 106 11.67 8.41 7.45
C ILE A 106 10.24 8.12 7.91
N GLU A 107 9.24 8.72 7.28
CA GLU A 107 7.83 8.49 7.59
C GLU A 107 7.42 7.03 7.35
N LEU A 108 7.80 6.45 6.20
CA LEU A 108 7.52 5.04 5.89
C LEU A 108 8.23 4.08 6.86
N LEU A 109 9.48 4.39 7.24
CA LEU A 109 10.22 3.62 8.24
C LEU A 109 9.53 3.68 9.61
N GLY A 110 9.07 4.86 10.03
CA GLY A 110 8.31 5.06 11.27
C GLY A 110 6.98 4.28 11.30
N LYS A 111 6.33 4.14 10.14
CA LYS A 111 5.11 3.32 9.95
C LYS A 111 5.40 1.81 9.77
N GLN A 112 6.66 1.39 9.73
CA GLN A 112 7.10 0.02 9.38
C GLN A 112 6.54 -0.45 8.03
N MET A 113 6.34 0.46 7.08
CA MET A 113 5.93 0.12 5.72
C MET A 113 7.14 -0.19 4.85
N GLY A 114 7.27 -1.46 4.45
CA GLY A 114 8.33 -1.94 3.56
C GLY A 114 8.16 -1.55 2.08
N ILE A 115 7.69 -0.34 1.77
CA ILE A 115 7.59 0.15 0.39
C ILE A 115 8.97 0.64 -0.06
N ASN A 116 9.49 0.09 -1.15
CA ASN A 116 10.75 0.57 -1.73
C ASN A 116 10.54 1.92 -2.43
N LEU A 117 11.31 2.94 -2.05
CA LEU A 117 11.31 4.25 -2.72
C LEU A 117 12.47 4.36 -3.70
N VAL A 118 12.16 4.60 -4.97
CA VAL A 118 13.13 4.72 -6.05
C VAL A 118 13.20 6.18 -6.50
N PRO A 119 14.34 6.87 -6.34
CA PRO A 119 14.49 8.23 -6.84
C PRO A 119 14.57 8.23 -8.36
N LEU A 120 13.91 9.18 -9.01
CA LEU A 120 13.93 9.39 -10.45
C LEU A 120 14.30 10.84 -10.75
N LEU A 121 15.41 11.06 -11.47
CA LEU A 121 15.90 12.42 -11.75
C LEU A 121 15.05 13.16 -12.80
N THR A 122 14.58 12.44 -13.82
CA THR A 122 13.76 13.00 -14.89
C THR A 122 12.63 12.04 -15.26
N ALA A 123 11.45 12.56 -15.58
CA ALA A 123 10.32 11.74 -16.00
C ALA A 123 10.64 10.91 -17.27
N ALA A 124 11.47 11.44 -18.16
CA ALA A 124 11.91 10.75 -19.38
C ALA A 124 12.78 9.51 -19.09
N GLY A 125 13.46 9.45 -17.94
CA GLY A 125 14.26 8.27 -17.53
C GLY A 125 13.44 7.15 -16.89
N LEU A 126 12.11 7.29 -16.81
CA LEU A 126 11.23 6.26 -16.24
C LEU A 126 11.37 4.90 -16.96
N PRO A 127 11.39 4.81 -18.30
CA PRO A 127 11.62 3.55 -19.03
C PRO A 127 12.84 2.76 -18.54
N ASP A 128 13.99 3.43 -18.44
CA ASP A 128 15.26 2.79 -18.04
C ASP A 128 15.18 2.31 -16.59
N THR A 129 14.54 3.10 -15.74
CA THR A 129 14.29 2.74 -14.33
C THR A 129 13.40 1.51 -14.23
N LEU A 130 12.33 1.42 -15.02
CA LEU A 130 11.45 0.24 -15.06
C LEU A 130 12.20 -1.01 -15.55
N ALA A 131 13.08 -0.86 -16.54
CA ALA A 131 13.92 -1.95 -17.02
C ALA A 131 14.88 -2.46 -15.95
N ALA A 132 15.50 -1.56 -15.18
CA ALA A 132 16.41 -1.90 -14.08
C ALA A 132 15.73 -2.53 -12.86
N LEU A 133 14.48 -2.17 -12.59
CA LEU A 133 13.69 -2.75 -11.48
C LEU A 133 13.21 -4.18 -11.76
N ARG A 134 13.14 -4.58 -13.02
CA ARG A 134 12.60 -5.88 -13.41
C ARG A 134 13.45 -7.09 -12.95
N PRO A 135 14.79 -7.09 -13.07
CA PRO A 135 15.63 -8.20 -12.62
C PRO A 135 16.01 -8.15 -11.13
N SER A 136 15.88 -6.99 -10.47
CA SER A 136 16.39 -6.76 -9.11
C SER A 136 15.39 -7.12 -8.00
N LEU A 137 14.13 -7.38 -8.34
CA LEU A 137 13.16 -7.90 -7.38
C LEU A 137 13.44 -9.39 -7.15
N PRO A 138 13.85 -9.78 -5.93
CA PRO A 138 14.14 -11.17 -5.68
C PRO A 138 12.87 -11.98 -5.95
N SER A 139 13.03 -13.07 -6.68
CA SER A 139 12.02 -14.12 -6.83
C SER A 139 11.86 -14.88 -5.51
N LEU A 140 11.62 -14.18 -4.40
CA LEU A 140 11.17 -14.80 -3.16
C LEU A 140 9.83 -15.42 -3.49
N PRO A 141 9.59 -16.74 -3.34
CA PRO A 141 8.26 -17.31 -3.51
C PRO A 141 7.25 -16.42 -2.78
N ALA A 142 6.20 -15.99 -3.47
CA ALA A 142 5.12 -15.25 -2.87
C ALA A 142 4.58 -16.22 -1.84
N VAL A 143 4.96 -16.02 -0.57
CA VAL A 143 4.36 -16.77 0.51
C VAL A 143 2.98 -16.16 0.59
N GLN A 144 2.07 -16.66 -0.25
CA GLN A 144 0.64 -16.56 -0.01
C GLN A 144 0.42 -17.36 1.27
N GLN A 145 0.74 -16.76 2.42
CA GLN A 145 0.27 -17.32 3.67
C GLN A 145 -1.25 -17.24 3.57
N PRO A 146 -1.96 -18.38 3.55
CA PRO A 146 -3.40 -18.33 3.64
C PRO A 146 -3.74 -17.51 4.88
N ALA A 147 -4.62 -16.52 4.72
CA ALA A 147 -5.02 -15.68 5.84
C ALA A 147 -5.60 -16.61 6.91
N THR A 148 -4.86 -16.80 8.00
CA THR A 148 -5.37 -17.49 9.18
C THR A 148 -6.34 -16.55 9.90
N PRO A 149 -7.34 -17.06 10.63
CA PRO A 149 -8.23 -16.22 11.42
C PRO A 149 -7.47 -15.21 12.29
N GLY A 150 -6.37 -15.63 12.93
CA GLY A 150 -5.50 -14.74 13.71
C GLY A 150 -4.84 -13.63 12.88
N SER A 151 -4.38 -13.93 11.65
CA SER A 151 -3.87 -12.89 10.73
C SER A 151 -4.95 -11.87 10.36
N LEU A 152 -6.21 -12.29 10.22
CA LEU A 152 -7.33 -11.39 9.94
C LEU A 152 -7.69 -10.53 11.15
N LEU A 153 -7.67 -11.10 12.37
CA LEU A 153 -7.92 -10.34 13.61
C LEU A 153 -6.93 -9.18 13.78
N ARG A 154 -5.68 -9.35 13.34
CA ARG A 154 -4.67 -8.26 13.35
C ARG A 154 -5.07 -7.04 12.53
N HIS A 155 -5.93 -7.23 11.54
CA HIS A 155 -6.40 -6.18 10.64
C HIS A 155 -7.81 -5.65 11.00
N MET A 156 -8.45 -6.19 12.03
CA MET A 156 -9.75 -5.70 12.52
C MET A 156 -9.60 -4.43 13.38
N VAL A 157 -8.81 -3.48 12.90
CA VAL A 157 -8.47 -2.26 13.62
C VAL A 157 -8.29 -1.11 12.64
N SER A 158 -8.73 0.09 13.03
CA SER A 158 -8.51 1.29 12.22
C SER A 158 -7.03 1.71 12.29
N GLY A 159 -6.36 1.86 11.15
CA GLY A 159 -4.97 2.32 11.07
C GLY A 159 -3.94 1.19 11.13
N LYS A 160 -2.91 1.34 11.98
CA LYS A 160 -1.83 0.35 12.12
C LYS A 160 -2.36 -1.02 12.59
N PRO A 161 -2.03 -2.14 11.92
CA PRO A 161 -2.44 -3.47 12.36
C PRO A 161 -2.04 -3.74 13.81
N LEU A 162 -2.84 -4.54 14.52
CA LEU A 162 -2.51 -5.00 15.86
C LEU A 162 -1.23 -5.84 15.84
N LEU A 163 -0.53 -5.81 16.96
CA LEU A 163 0.56 -6.74 17.22
C LEU A 163 0.03 -8.17 17.34
N GLU A 164 0.92 -9.14 17.21
CA GLU A 164 0.54 -10.56 17.20
C GLU A 164 -0.03 -11.01 18.55
N ASP A 165 0.56 -10.57 19.65
CA ASP A 165 0.06 -10.75 21.02
C ASP A 165 -1.33 -10.15 21.21
N GLN A 166 -1.57 -8.94 20.71
CA GLN A 166 -2.87 -8.27 20.78
C GLN A 166 -3.95 -9.02 19.98
N ALA A 167 -3.63 -9.52 18.80
CA ALA A 167 -4.56 -10.34 18.03
C ALA A 167 -4.80 -11.71 18.66
N ASN A 168 -3.80 -12.27 19.35
CA ASN A 168 -3.99 -13.48 20.15
C ASN A 168 -4.98 -13.22 21.29
N LEU A 169 -4.89 -12.08 21.99
CA LEU A 169 -5.88 -11.69 23.01
C LEU A 169 -7.30 -11.54 22.43
N LEU A 170 -7.44 -10.96 21.23
CA LEU A 170 -8.73 -10.94 20.54
C LEU A 170 -9.24 -12.34 20.19
N SER A 171 -8.34 -13.25 19.83
CA SER A 171 -8.70 -14.63 19.51
C SER A 171 -9.25 -15.42 20.71
N GLU A 172 -8.92 -14.99 21.94
CA GLU A 172 -9.51 -15.54 23.16
C GLU A 172 -10.97 -15.12 23.35
N LEU A 173 -11.35 -13.94 22.83
CA LEU A 173 -12.74 -13.48 22.84
C LEU A 173 -13.56 -14.16 21.73
N GLY A 174 -13.01 -14.27 20.53
CA GLY A 174 -13.65 -14.92 19.39
C GLY A 174 -12.62 -15.48 18.42
N ARG A 175 -12.78 -16.74 18.03
CA ARG A 175 -11.80 -17.46 17.19
C ARG A 175 -11.84 -17.01 15.73
N THR A 176 -12.90 -16.30 15.34
CA THR A 176 -13.12 -15.80 13.99
C THR A 176 -13.47 -14.30 13.99
N PRO A 177 -13.18 -13.58 12.89
CA PRO A 177 -13.58 -12.18 12.76
C PRO A 177 -15.07 -11.93 13.01
N SER A 178 -15.95 -12.83 12.57
CA SER A 178 -17.39 -12.70 12.77
C SER A 178 -17.79 -12.81 14.25
N GLU A 179 -17.17 -13.71 15.01
CA GLU A 179 -17.41 -13.85 16.45
C GLU A 179 -16.96 -12.59 17.21
N VAL A 180 -15.79 -12.06 16.86
CA VAL A 180 -15.28 -10.81 17.45
C VAL A 180 -16.21 -9.65 17.08
N ALA A 181 -16.67 -9.55 15.83
CA ALA A 181 -17.63 -8.51 15.42
C ALA A 181 -18.95 -8.59 16.22
N ALA A 182 -19.52 -9.79 16.38
CA ALA A 182 -20.75 -9.98 17.16
C ALA A 182 -20.60 -9.58 18.63
N LEU A 183 -19.43 -9.85 19.25
CA LEU A 183 -19.15 -9.40 20.61
C LEU A 183 -19.10 -7.87 20.71
N ALA A 184 -18.56 -7.19 19.70
CA ALA A 184 -18.48 -5.73 19.68
C ALA A 184 -19.86 -5.06 19.63
N GLU A 185 -20.94 -5.77 19.27
CA GLU A 185 -22.31 -5.25 19.28
C GLU A 185 -22.90 -5.16 20.69
N THR A 186 -22.33 -5.89 21.65
CA THR A 186 -22.81 -5.95 23.04
C THR A 186 -21.98 -5.03 23.97
N GLU A 187 -22.63 -4.39 24.93
CA GLU A 187 -21.92 -3.55 25.93
C GLU A 187 -20.90 -4.35 26.76
N GLU A 188 -21.20 -5.62 27.02
CA GLU A 188 -20.27 -6.50 27.72
C GLU A 188 -19.04 -6.84 26.86
N GLY A 189 -19.24 -7.18 25.58
CA GLY A 189 -18.14 -7.47 24.67
C GLY A 189 -17.26 -6.24 24.41
N ARG A 190 -17.86 -5.05 24.23
CA ARG A 190 -17.11 -3.78 24.13
C ARG A 190 -16.21 -3.54 25.33
N ARG A 191 -16.73 -3.74 26.55
CA ARG A 191 -15.95 -3.58 27.79
C ARG A 191 -14.80 -4.59 27.88
N ARG A 192 -15.03 -5.85 27.49
CA ARG A 192 -14.00 -6.90 27.48
C ARG A 192 -12.88 -6.59 26.48
N MET A 193 -13.22 -6.09 25.28
CA MET A 193 -12.22 -5.68 24.29
C MET A 193 -11.34 -4.53 24.79
N LEU A 194 -11.95 -3.50 25.40
CA LEU A 194 -11.21 -2.40 26.01
C LEU A 194 -10.33 -2.86 27.17
N GLY A 195 -10.82 -3.82 27.97
CA GLY A 195 -10.06 -4.40 29.08
C GLY A 195 -8.84 -5.20 28.64
N LEU A 196 -8.92 -5.93 27.51
CA LEU A 196 -7.82 -6.75 27.00
C LEU A 196 -6.79 -5.96 26.18
N LEU A 197 -7.25 -5.04 25.33
CA LEU A 197 -6.37 -4.29 24.43
C LEU A 197 -5.93 -2.93 24.97
N GLY A 198 -6.52 -2.49 26.09
CA GLY A 198 -6.41 -1.12 26.57
C GLY A 198 -7.27 -0.14 25.77
N GLU A 199 -7.44 1.08 26.29
CA GLU A 199 -8.34 2.05 25.68
C GLU A 199 -7.92 2.49 24.27
N ALA A 200 -6.60 2.63 24.03
CA ALA A 200 -6.10 3.14 22.75
C ALA A 200 -6.39 2.18 21.59
N ASP A 201 -5.95 0.92 21.70
CA ASP A 201 -6.13 -0.07 20.63
C ASP A 201 -7.55 -0.67 20.64
N GLY A 202 -8.14 -0.88 21.81
CA GLY A 202 -9.52 -1.34 21.93
C GLY A 202 -10.52 -0.38 21.26
N LYS A 203 -10.36 0.93 21.43
CA LYS A 203 -11.23 1.91 20.74
C LYS A 203 -11.05 1.86 19.23
N ARG A 204 -9.82 1.71 18.72
CA ARG A 204 -9.56 1.61 17.28
C ARG A 204 -10.15 0.35 16.64
N VAL A 205 -10.23 -0.75 17.38
CA VAL A 205 -10.92 -1.98 16.98
C VAL A 205 -12.42 -1.74 16.93
N LEU A 206 -13.00 -1.16 17.98
CA LEU A 206 -14.43 -0.84 18.01
C LEU A 206 -14.84 0.14 16.89
N ASP A 207 -14.03 1.16 16.65
CA ASP A 207 -14.25 2.13 15.56
C ASP A 207 -14.20 1.46 14.18
N PHE A 208 -13.34 0.44 14.00
CA PHE A 208 -13.29 -0.34 12.76
C PHE A 208 -14.58 -1.14 12.56
N LEU A 209 -15.02 -1.87 13.60
CA LEU A 209 -16.21 -2.73 13.54
C LEU A 209 -17.52 -1.94 13.40
N ALA A 210 -17.56 -0.74 13.98
CA ALA A 210 -18.68 0.18 13.83
C ALA A 210 -18.79 0.74 12.39
N ARG A 211 -17.70 0.78 11.62
CA ARG A 211 -17.71 1.24 10.22
C ARG A 211 -18.20 0.17 9.26
N ASP A 212 -17.85 -1.10 9.48
CA ASP A 212 -18.27 -2.20 8.61
C ASP A 212 -19.76 -2.58 8.79
N SER A 213 -20.30 -2.43 9.99
CA SER A 213 -21.75 -2.62 10.25
C SER A 213 -22.64 -1.62 9.49
N LEU A 214 -22.09 -0.46 9.08
CA LEU A 214 -22.80 0.51 8.24
C LEU A 214 -22.82 0.15 6.76
N VAL A 215 -21.91 -0.72 6.28
CA VAL A 215 -21.79 -1.07 4.84
C VAL A 215 -22.74 -2.22 4.45
N LEU A 216 -23.18 -3.04 5.41
CA LEU A 216 -24.13 -4.14 5.16
C LEU A 216 -25.60 -3.71 5.23
N LEU A 217 -25.89 -2.45 5.57
CA LEU A 217 -27.24 -1.88 5.69
C LEU A 217 -27.59 -0.85 4.60
N THR A 218 -26.76 -0.72 3.56
CA THR A 218 -27.00 0.12 2.37
C THR A 218 -26.92 -0.70 1.09
#